data_AF-A0A830GUM9-F1
#
_entry.id   AF-A0A830GUM9-F1
#
_cell.length_a   1.000
_cell.length_b   1.000
_cell.length_c   1.000
_cell.angle_alpha   90.00
_cell.angle_beta   90.00
_cell.angle_gamma   90.00
#
_symmetry.space_group_name_H-M   'P 1'
#
loop_
_entity.id
_entity.type
_entity.pdbx_description
1 polymer ?
#
loop_
_entity_poly.entity_id
_entity_poly.type
_entity_poly.pdbx_seq_one_letter_code
_entity_poly.pdbx_strand_id
1 'polypeptide(L)'
;MGASTCPALKRGAGGFICGYTNKQVNPFNWYCLGDYYSCPVYIAQSRAQPQPQPERKPEVKPAEVKPITVVTQAPPAGDPEDAIISSIQSLIDKLGGEVRNVEDRWREYESYTVKVKGYFDQTSPVISQYLSLLESALSRYRDELKEVELRKEIGTIDSDAYSKLKDELGRKLDKLDGQLRDFKDRYGDLSNRVMNHYRRVITTSESPESARIRMSLAKLDDLLKSGKISKDIYEKLKGDLEKLVQGGSS
;
A
#
# COMPACT_ATOMS: atom_id res chain seq x y z
N MET A 1 -7.17 -24.99 -23.24
CA MET A 1 -6.71 -26.28 -22.65
C MET A 1 -5.35 -26.57 -23.28
N GLY A 2 -4.26 -26.35 -22.54
CA GLY A 2 -2.91 -26.56 -23.06
C GLY A 2 -2.66 -28.04 -23.34
N ALA A 3 -1.93 -28.37 -24.41
CA ALA A 3 -1.55 -29.75 -24.69
C ALA A 3 -0.81 -30.34 -23.48
N SER A 4 -1.22 -31.51 -22.99
CA SER A 4 -0.61 -32.19 -21.83
C SER A 4 0.69 -32.92 -22.16
N THR A 5 1.21 -32.76 -23.37
CA THR A 5 2.38 -33.47 -23.90
C THR A 5 3.21 -32.54 -24.78
N CYS A 6 4.53 -32.65 -24.68
CA CYS A 6 5.47 -31.88 -25.46
C CYS A 6 5.24 -32.08 -26.98
N PRO A 7 5.13 -31.00 -27.78
CA PRO A 7 4.91 -31.11 -29.23
C PRO A 7 6.10 -31.75 -29.97
N ALA A 8 7.29 -31.74 -29.37
CA ALA A 8 8.47 -32.39 -29.93
C ALA A 8 8.58 -33.87 -29.57
N LEU A 9 7.66 -34.45 -28.77
CA LEU A 9 7.73 -35.86 -28.43
C LEU A 9 7.20 -36.73 -29.57
N LYS A 10 8.05 -37.57 -30.16
CA LYS A 10 7.69 -38.52 -31.21
C LYS A 10 7.87 -39.96 -30.74
N ARG A 11 7.01 -40.88 -31.20
CA ARG A 11 7.21 -42.33 -31.03
C ARG A 11 8.05 -42.85 -32.20
N GLY A 12 9.13 -43.55 -31.89
CA GLY A 12 9.99 -44.27 -32.84
C GLY A 12 9.99 -45.78 -32.58
N ALA A 13 10.64 -46.54 -33.45
CA ALA A 13 10.64 -48.01 -33.45
C ALA A 13 11.17 -48.66 -32.16
N GLY A 14 11.91 -47.92 -31.32
CA GLY A 14 12.48 -48.39 -30.05
C GLY A 14 12.08 -47.58 -28.81
N GLY A 15 11.08 -46.69 -28.89
CA GLY A 15 10.65 -45.86 -27.75
C GLY A 15 10.28 -44.44 -28.15
N PHE A 16 10.40 -43.49 -27.23
CA PHE A 16 10.11 -42.08 -27.52
C PHE A 16 11.39 -41.32 -27.84
N ILE A 17 11.29 -40.33 -28.72
CA ILE A 17 12.40 -39.53 -29.23
C ILE A 17 12.01 -38.06 -29.13
N CYS A 18 12.94 -37.23 -28.68
CA CYS A 18 12.79 -35.78 -28.72
C CYS A 18 13.10 -35.28 -30.14
N GLY A 19 12.11 -34.72 -30.82
CA GLY A 19 12.24 -34.21 -32.19
C GLY A 19 13.14 -32.99 -32.33
N TYR A 20 13.52 -32.31 -31.24
CA TYR A 20 14.48 -31.21 -31.28
C TYR A 20 15.93 -31.66 -31.22
N THR A 21 16.22 -32.80 -30.59
CA THR A 21 17.58 -33.30 -30.41
C THR A 21 17.82 -34.64 -31.11
N ASN A 22 16.77 -35.27 -31.65
CA ASN A 22 16.75 -36.63 -32.18
C ASN A 22 17.32 -37.70 -31.23
N LYS A 23 17.34 -37.41 -29.92
CA LYS A 23 17.77 -38.36 -28.88
C LYS A 23 16.58 -39.15 -28.34
N GLN A 24 16.82 -40.41 -28.01
CA GLN A 24 15.85 -41.26 -27.32
C GLN A 24 15.62 -40.72 -25.90
N VAL A 25 14.35 -40.59 -25.51
CA VAL A 25 13.93 -40.04 -24.22
C VAL A 25 12.87 -40.96 -23.61
N ASN A 26 12.85 -41.06 -22.28
CA ASN A 26 11.76 -41.72 -21.56
C ASN A 26 10.78 -40.64 -21.06
N PRO A 27 9.54 -40.55 -21.60
CA PRO A 27 8.60 -39.49 -21.24
C PRO A 27 8.14 -39.51 -19.78
N PHE A 28 8.30 -40.63 -19.08
CA PHE A 28 7.95 -40.77 -17.66
C PHE A 28 9.04 -40.24 -16.72
N ASN A 29 10.29 -40.21 -17.18
CA ASN A 29 11.44 -39.74 -16.38
C ASN A 29 11.94 -38.35 -16.83
N TRP A 30 11.27 -37.74 -17.81
CA TRP A 30 11.62 -36.44 -18.36
C TRP A 30 10.38 -35.55 -18.41
N TYR A 31 10.60 -34.24 -18.51
CA TYR A 31 9.57 -33.19 -18.57
C TYR A 31 8.59 -33.28 -19.77
N CYS A 32 8.62 -34.34 -20.58
CA CYS A 32 7.87 -34.43 -21.83
C CYS A 32 6.35 -34.55 -21.63
N LEU A 33 5.90 -35.02 -20.47
CA LEU A 33 4.49 -35.16 -20.10
C LEU A 33 4.17 -34.14 -18.99
N GLY A 34 3.11 -33.35 -19.16
CA GLY A 34 2.65 -32.37 -18.16
C GLY A 34 3.47 -31.08 -18.09
N ASP A 35 4.80 -31.17 -17.97
CA ASP A 35 5.67 -30.05 -17.59
C ASP A 35 6.70 -29.64 -18.66
N TYR A 36 6.38 -29.85 -19.94
CA TYR A 36 7.34 -29.64 -21.02
C TYR A 36 7.75 -28.18 -21.24
N TYR A 37 6.95 -27.23 -20.76
CA TYR A 37 7.29 -25.80 -20.73
C TYR A 37 8.54 -25.51 -19.88
N SER A 38 8.83 -26.37 -18.91
CA SER A 38 10.00 -26.27 -18.03
C SER A 38 11.22 -27.01 -18.58
N CYS A 39 11.09 -27.69 -19.72
CA CYS A 39 12.21 -28.39 -20.35
C CYS A 39 13.19 -27.38 -20.98
N PRO A 40 14.49 -27.40 -20.61
CA PRO A 40 15.47 -26.44 -21.14
C PRO A 40 15.63 -26.53 -22.67
N VAL A 41 15.47 -27.72 -23.25
CA VAL A 41 15.49 -27.93 -24.70
C VAL A 41 14.28 -27.26 -25.37
N TYR A 42 13.09 -27.39 -24.77
CA TYR A 42 11.87 -26.76 -25.27
C TYR A 42 11.92 -25.24 -25.16
N ILE A 43 12.44 -24.71 -24.05
CA ILE A 43 12.62 -23.27 -23.84
C ILE A 43 13.62 -22.68 -24.84
N ALA A 44 14.76 -23.34 -25.05
CA ALA A 44 15.75 -22.90 -26.03
C ALA A 44 15.18 -22.87 -27.45
N GLN A 45 14.41 -23.89 -27.85
CA GLN A 45 13.85 -23.98 -29.19
C GLN A 45 12.62 -23.11 -29.41
N SER A 46 11.77 -22.91 -28.40
CA SER A 46 10.65 -21.96 -28.47
C SER A 46 11.10 -20.51 -28.54
N ARG A 47 12.30 -20.20 -28.00
CA ARG A 47 12.96 -18.89 -28.19
C ARG A 47 13.65 -18.77 -29.56
N ALA A 48 14.06 -19.89 -30.16
CA ALA A 48 14.67 -19.92 -31.49
C ALA A 48 13.65 -19.94 -32.65
N GLN A 49 12.39 -20.31 -32.38
CA GLN A 49 11.30 -20.14 -33.34
C GLN A 49 10.89 -18.67 -33.40
N PRO A 50 10.88 -18.03 -34.58
CA PRO A 50 10.26 -16.73 -34.74
C PRO A 50 8.79 -16.86 -34.37
N GLN A 51 8.34 -16.12 -33.34
CA GLN A 51 6.92 -15.93 -33.14
C GLN A 51 6.33 -15.34 -34.44
N PRO A 52 5.19 -15.84 -34.94
CA PRO A 52 4.51 -15.17 -36.06
C PRO A 52 4.00 -13.81 -35.57
N GLN A 53 4.77 -12.75 -35.86
CA GLN A 53 4.28 -11.38 -35.81
C GLN A 53 3.19 -11.22 -36.88
N PRO A 54 2.04 -10.61 -36.55
CA PRO A 54 1.09 -10.17 -37.56
C PRO A 54 1.57 -8.80 -38.06
N GLU A 55 2.05 -8.69 -39.30
CA GLU A 55 2.16 -7.36 -39.89
C GLU A 55 1.95 -7.30 -41.40
N ARG A 56 1.41 -6.15 -41.77
CA ARG A 56 0.89 -5.74 -43.07
C ARG A 56 1.99 -5.69 -44.14
N LYS A 57 1.50 -5.86 -45.37
CA LYS A 57 2.05 -5.65 -46.73
C LYS A 57 3.09 -4.50 -46.93
N PRO A 58 3.84 -4.52 -48.07
CA PRO A 58 5.32 -4.54 -48.11
C PRO A 58 5.97 -3.44 -48.99
N GLU A 59 7.30 -3.24 -48.86
CA GLU A 59 8.31 -2.77 -49.87
C GLU A 59 9.58 -2.30 -49.10
N VAL A 60 10.87 -2.47 -49.46
CA VAL A 60 11.64 -2.72 -50.70
C VAL A 60 12.95 -3.50 -50.39
N LYS A 61 13.41 -4.23 -51.41
CA LYS A 61 14.67 -4.96 -51.76
C LYS A 61 16.06 -4.64 -51.11
N PRO A 62 17.05 -5.55 -51.31
CA PRO A 62 18.01 -6.01 -50.28
C PRO A 62 19.42 -5.41 -50.40
N ALA A 63 20.15 -5.41 -49.28
CA ALA A 63 21.60 -5.26 -49.25
C ALA A 63 22.25 -6.48 -48.58
N GLU A 64 23.27 -6.96 -49.26
CA GLU A 64 24.03 -8.19 -49.15
C GLU A 64 24.89 -8.23 -47.86
N VAL A 65 24.71 -9.27 -47.03
CA VAL A 65 25.49 -9.45 -45.79
C VAL A 65 26.59 -10.48 -46.03
N LYS A 66 27.84 -10.02 -45.93
CA LYS A 66 29.04 -10.88 -45.86
C LYS A 66 28.93 -11.82 -44.66
N PRO A 67 29.29 -13.12 -44.78
CA PRO A 67 29.25 -14.02 -43.63
C PRO A 67 30.32 -13.60 -42.61
N ILE A 68 29.86 -13.13 -41.44
CA ILE A 68 30.69 -13.05 -40.23
C ILE A 68 30.78 -14.48 -39.70
N THR A 69 31.96 -15.09 -39.87
CA THR A 69 32.36 -16.30 -39.14
C THR A 69 32.40 -15.97 -37.65
N VAL A 70 31.30 -16.22 -36.94
CA VAL A 70 31.30 -16.20 -35.48
C VAL A 70 32.04 -17.45 -35.04
N VAL A 71 33.31 -17.26 -34.68
CA VAL A 71 34.11 -18.22 -33.91
C VAL A 71 33.28 -18.59 -32.69
N THR A 72 32.74 -19.80 -32.71
CA THR A 72 32.07 -20.39 -31.56
C THR A 72 33.16 -20.70 -30.55
N GLN A 73 33.47 -19.75 -29.67
CA GLN A 73 34.16 -20.07 -28.44
C GLN A 73 33.19 -20.89 -27.60
N ALA A 74 33.37 -22.21 -27.65
CA ALA A 74 32.75 -23.12 -26.71
C ALA A 74 33.08 -22.63 -25.29
N PRO A 75 32.08 -22.40 -24.42
CA PRO A 75 32.36 -22.22 -23.00
C PRO A 75 33.13 -23.45 -22.50
N PRO A 76 34.12 -23.29 -21.60
CA PRO A 76 34.80 -24.43 -21.02
C PRO A 76 33.77 -25.34 -20.38
N ALA A 77 33.95 -26.66 -20.58
CA ALA A 77 33.16 -27.70 -19.96
C ALA A 77 33.32 -27.62 -18.43
N GLY A 78 32.43 -26.84 -17.78
CA GLY A 78 32.01 -27.11 -16.42
C GLY A 78 30.98 -28.24 -16.47
N ASP A 79 30.92 -29.04 -15.42
CA ASP A 79 29.91 -30.09 -15.30
C ASP A 79 28.52 -29.43 -15.45
N PRO A 80 27.56 -30.04 -16.17
CA PRO A 80 26.22 -29.46 -16.35
C PRO A 80 25.53 -29.17 -15.00
N GLU A 81 25.92 -29.89 -13.95
CA GLU A 81 25.59 -29.67 -12.56
C GLU A 81 26.05 -28.28 -12.06
N ASP A 82 27.25 -27.81 -12.42
CA ASP A 82 27.78 -26.49 -12.01
C ASP A 82 26.99 -25.33 -12.62
N ALA A 83 26.54 -25.48 -13.87
CA ALA A 83 25.68 -24.49 -14.54
C ALA A 83 24.29 -24.40 -13.87
N ILE A 84 23.76 -25.53 -13.41
CA ILE A 84 22.51 -25.59 -12.63
C ILE A 84 22.71 -24.94 -11.25
N ILE A 85 23.80 -25.27 -10.55
CA ILE A 85 24.15 -24.69 -9.24
C ILE A 85 24.28 -23.16 -9.35
N SER A 86 25.01 -22.67 -10.34
CA SER A 86 25.17 -21.22 -10.58
C SER A 86 23.83 -20.53 -10.88
N SER A 87 22.97 -21.18 -11.66
CA SER A 87 21.63 -20.65 -11.95
C SER A 87 20.76 -20.57 -10.69
N ILE A 88 20.81 -21.59 -9.83
CA ILE A 88 20.11 -21.62 -8.55
C ILE A 88 20.64 -20.52 -7.63
N GLN A 89 21.97 -20.37 -7.51
CA GLN A 89 22.60 -19.31 -6.71
C GLN A 89 22.14 -17.92 -7.18
N SER A 90 22.15 -17.65 -8.49
CA SER A 90 21.68 -16.38 -9.03
C SER A 90 20.21 -16.11 -8.72
N LEU A 91 19.35 -17.13 -8.74
CA LEU A 91 17.93 -17.00 -8.38
C LEU A 91 17.76 -16.72 -6.88
N ILE A 92 18.51 -17.40 -6.03
CA ILE A 92 18.50 -17.18 -4.57
C ILE A 92 18.98 -15.75 -4.26
N ASP A 93 20.07 -15.30 -4.87
CA ASP A 93 20.60 -13.95 -4.64
C ASP A 93 19.62 -12.87 -5.08
N LYS A 94 18.98 -13.05 -6.23
CA LYS A 94 17.94 -12.13 -6.72
C LYS A 94 16.74 -12.10 -5.77
N LEU A 95 16.23 -13.27 -5.37
CA LEU A 95 15.11 -13.35 -4.44
C LEU A 95 15.47 -12.74 -3.07
N GLY A 96 16.67 -13.01 -2.57
CA GLY A 96 17.18 -12.41 -1.33
C GLY A 96 17.28 -10.89 -1.41
N GLY A 97 17.69 -10.36 -2.56
CA GLY A 97 17.68 -8.91 -2.83
C GLY A 97 16.27 -8.32 -2.81
N GLU A 98 15.30 -8.97 -3.45
CA GLU A 98 13.90 -8.53 -3.44
C GLU A 98 13.28 -8.58 -2.03
N VAL A 99 13.58 -9.60 -1.24
CA VAL A 99 13.12 -9.70 0.16
C VAL A 99 13.66 -8.54 0.99
N ARG A 100 14.97 -8.24 0.91
CA ARG A 100 15.57 -7.08 1.60
C ARG A 100 14.92 -5.76 1.18
N ASN A 101 14.65 -5.58 -0.11
CA ASN A 101 13.97 -4.39 -0.61
C ASN A 101 12.55 -4.24 0.00
N VAL A 102 11.81 -5.33 0.19
CA VAL A 102 10.51 -5.30 0.88
C VAL A 102 10.68 -4.93 2.36
N GLU A 103 11.67 -5.49 3.04
CA GLU A 103 11.98 -5.17 4.44
C GLU A 103 12.36 -3.68 4.62
N ASP A 104 13.20 -3.15 3.74
CA ASP A 104 13.63 -1.74 3.79
C ASP A 104 12.44 -0.79 3.58
N ARG A 105 11.59 -1.06 2.58
CA ARG A 105 10.36 -0.29 2.35
C ARG A 105 9.40 -0.35 3.54
N TRP A 106 9.33 -1.50 4.22
CA TRP A 106 8.54 -1.64 5.42
C TRP A 106 9.09 -0.77 6.56
N ARG A 107 10.39 -0.80 6.81
CA ARG A 107 11.05 0.04 7.83
C ARG A 107 10.87 1.54 7.55
N GLU A 108 11.00 1.95 6.29
CA GLU A 108 10.73 3.33 5.88
C GLU A 108 9.28 3.72 6.17
N TYR A 109 8.33 2.88 5.77
CA TYR A 109 6.90 3.08 6.03
C TYR A 109 6.60 3.23 7.53
N GLU A 110 7.17 2.36 8.38
CA GLU A 110 7.02 2.45 9.84
C GLU A 110 7.55 3.79 10.36
N SER A 111 8.77 4.15 9.98
CA SER A 111 9.41 5.41 10.40
C SER A 111 8.60 6.64 10.01
N TYR A 112 8.15 6.70 8.75
CA TYR A 112 7.33 7.82 8.27
C TYR A 112 5.97 7.88 8.95
N THR A 113 5.33 6.73 9.19
CA THR A 113 4.03 6.68 9.87
C THR A 113 4.13 7.20 11.30
N VAL A 114 5.18 6.80 12.05
CA VAL A 114 5.41 7.29 13.42
C VAL A 114 5.70 8.80 13.43
N LYS A 115 6.51 9.30 12.48
CA LYS A 115 6.76 10.74 12.32
C LYS A 115 5.48 11.52 12.05
N VAL A 116 4.63 11.04 11.14
CA VAL A 116 3.34 11.65 10.81
C VAL A 116 2.40 11.64 12.01
N LYS A 117 2.35 10.54 12.77
CA LYS A 117 1.57 10.48 14.02
C LYS A 117 2.08 11.50 15.05
N GLY A 118 3.39 11.61 15.25
CA GLY A 118 3.97 12.62 16.14
C GLY A 118 3.61 14.04 15.73
N TYR A 119 3.68 14.36 14.44
CA TYR A 119 3.24 15.66 13.91
C TYR A 119 1.73 15.90 14.11
N PHE A 120 0.91 14.86 13.88
CA PHE A 120 -0.53 14.91 14.14
C PHE A 120 -0.82 15.19 15.62
N ASP A 121 -0.13 14.54 16.55
CA ASP A 121 -0.34 14.72 18.00
C ASP A 121 0.02 16.13 18.47
N GLN A 122 1.00 16.77 17.84
CA GLN A 122 1.38 18.16 18.14
C GLN A 122 0.38 19.17 17.57
N THR A 123 -0.20 18.88 16.40
CA THR A 123 -1.07 19.82 15.68
C THR A 123 -2.55 19.67 16.01
N SER A 124 -2.99 18.45 16.38
CA SER A 124 -4.37 18.12 16.74
C SER A 124 -4.97 19.01 17.84
N PRO A 125 -4.27 19.29 18.96
CA PRO A 125 -4.78 20.18 20.00
C PRO A 125 -4.98 21.61 19.50
N VAL A 126 -4.07 22.09 18.66
CA VAL A 126 -4.12 23.44 18.07
C VAL A 126 -5.32 23.56 17.14
N ILE A 127 -5.52 22.58 16.26
CA ILE A 127 -6.69 22.53 15.37
C ILE A 127 -7.98 22.48 16.20
N SER A 128 -8.03 21.63 17.22
CA SER A 128 -9.20 21.49 18.11
C SER A 128 -9.53 22.78 18.84
N GLN A 129 -8.53 23.53 19.30
CA GLN A 129 -8.71 24.84 19.90
C GLN A 129 -9.34 25.84 18.94
N TYR A 130 -8.84 25.92 17.69
CA TYR A 130 -9.42 26.82 16.69
C TYR A 130 -10.85 26.44 16.30
N LEU A 131 -11.18 25.15 16.21
CA LEU A 131 -12.55 24.69 15.98
C LEU A 131 -13.47 25.13 17.13
N SER A 132 -13.03 25.01 18.38
CA SER A 132 -13.80 25.45 19.55
C SER A 132 -14.00 26.97 19.60
N LEU A 133 -13.01 27.75 19.16
CA LEU A 133 -13.15 29.21 19.03
C LEU A 133 -14.19 29.58 17.96
N LEU A 134 -14.23 28.86 16.83
CA LEU A 134 -15.24 29.04 15.78
C LEU A 134 -16.64 28.66 16.27
N GLU A 135 -16.77 27.57 17.02
CA GLU A 135 -18.03 27.18 17.66
C GLU A 135 -18.54 28.24 18.64
N SER A 136 -17.64 28.79 19.45
CA SER A 136 -17.96 29.85 20.40
C SER A 136 -18.40 31.13 19.69
N ALA A 137 -17.75 31.48 18.58
CA ALA A 137 -18.15 32.61 17.74
C ALA A 137 -19.53 32.38 17.09
N LEU A 138 -19.81 31.17 16.61
CA LEU A 138 -21.13 30.80 16.09
C LEU A 138 -22.21 30.91 17.17
N SER A 139 -21.95 30.41 18.38
CA SER A 139 -22.89 30.54 19.50
C SER A 139 -23.19 32.00 19.81
N ARG A 140 -22.15 32.85 19.88
CA ARG A 140 -22.32 34.28 20.09
C ARG A 140 -23.19 34.94 19.03
N TYR A 141 -22.95 34.67 17.74
CA TYR A 141 -23.76 35.24 16.67
C TYR A 141 -25.21 34.72 16.69
N ARG A 142 -25.44 33.47 17.12
CA ARG A 142 -26.80 32.93 17.31
C ARG A 142 -27.51 33.66 18.44
N ASP A 143 -26.81 33.98 19.52
CA ASP A 143 -27.41 34.70 20.64
C ASP A 143 -27.65 36.18 20.30
N GLU A 144 -26.74 36.83 19.56
CA GLU A 144 -26.95 38.17 18.99
C GLU A 144 -28.17 38.20 18.06
N LEU A 145 -28.38 37.17 17.23
CA LEU A 145 -29.55 37.08 16.36
C LEU A 145 -30.86 36.98 17.16
N LYS A 146 -30.89 36.13 18.20
CA LYS A 146 -32.06 36.03 19.11
C LYS A 146 -32.34 37.36 19.79
N GLU A 147 -31.30 38.09 20.20
CA GLU A 147 -31.44 39.41 20.81
C GLU A 147 -32.06 40.42 19.83
N VAL A 148 -31.62 40.43 18.57
CA VAL A 148 -32.19 41.28 17.52
C VAL A 148 -33.67 40.93 17.27
N GLU A 149 -34.02 39.65 17.28
CA GLU A 149 -35.41 39.18 17.16
C GLU A 149 -36.28 39.65 18.34
N LEU A 150 -35.80 39.48 19.58
CA LEU A 150 -36.49 39.98 20.78
C LEU A 150 -36.69 41.50 20.73
N ARG A 151 -35.66 42.26 20.36
CA ARG A 151 -35.74 43.72 20.22
C ARG A 151 -36.82 44.15 19.22
N LYS A 152 -37.02 43.38 18.14
CA LYS A 152 -38.09 43.60 17.17
C LYS A 152 -39.46 43.33 17.76
N GLU A 153 -39.61 42.23 18.50
CA GLU A 153 -40.88 41.84 19.15
C GLU A 153 -41.35 42.89 20.17
N ILE A 154 -40.43 43.44 20.97
CA ILE A 154 -40.76 44.49 21.95
C ILE A 154 -40.82 45.90 21.34
N GLY A 155 -40.64 46.03 20.02
CA GLY A 155 -40.75 47.29 19.29
C GLY A 155 -39.62 48.30 19.54
N THR A 156 -38.46 47.86 20.04
CA THR A 156 -37.30 48.74 20.30
C THR A 156 -36.44 49.00 19.06
N ILE A 157 -36.67 48.25 17.98
CA ILE A 157 -36.05 48.49 16.66
C ILE A 157 -37.11 48.54 15.57
N ASP A 158 -36.89 49.39 14.57
CA ASP A 158 -37.75 49.50 13.40
C ASP A 158 -37.56 48.32 12.44
N SER A 159 -38.43 48.22 11.43
CA SER A 159 -38.42 47.08 10.49
C SER A 159 -37.21 47.06 9.54
N ASP A 160 -36.69 48.22 9.15
CA ASP A 160 -35.57 48.31 8.21
C ASP A 160 -34.26 47.98 8.93
N ALA A 161 -34.06 48.53 10.14
CA ALA A 161 -32.93 48.18 11.00
C ALA A 161 -32.91 46.68 11.34
N TYR A 162 -34.06 46.10 11.67
CA TYR A 162 -34.19 44.66 11.92
C TYR A 162 -33.76 43.82 10.71
N SER A 163 -34.28 44.13 9.51
CA SER A 163 -33.98 43.36 8.30
C SER A 163 -32.48 43.38 8.00
N LYS A 164 -31.83 44.55 8.10
CA LYS A 164 -30.40 44.70 7.84
C LYS A 164 -29.55 43.89 8.83
N LEU A 165 -29.84 43.99 10.12
CA LEU A 165 -29.14 43.25 11.17
C LEU A 165 -29.32 41.74 11.03
N LYS A 166 -30.56 41.30 10.76
CA LYS A 166 -30.88 39.89 10.54
C LYS A 166 -30.13 39.32 9.34
N ASP A 167 -30.13 40.03 8.22
CA ASP A 167 -29.44 39.59 7.01
C ASP A 167 -27.93 39.53 7.20
N GLU A 168 -27.34 40.52 7.89
CA GLU A 168 -25.91 40.52 8.18
C GLU A 168 -25.50 39.36 9.09
N LEU A 169 -26.23 39.15 10.20
CA LEU A 169 -25.99 38.06 11.14
C LEU A 169 -26.24 36.70 10.47
N GLY A 170 -27.30 36.57 9.67
CA GLY A 170 -27.61 35.37 8.90
C GLY A 170 -26.47 34.98 7.97
N ARG A 171 -25.96 35.92 7.17
CA ARG A 171 -24.79 35.66 6.27
C ARG A 171 -23.54 35.25 7.04
N LYS A 172 -23.26 35.86 8.20
CA LYS A 172 -22.12 35.49 9.05
C LYS A 172 -22.27 34.09 9.63
N LEU A 173 -23.47 33.76 10.11
CA LEU A 173 -23.81 32.45 10.64
C LEU A 173 -23.67 31.37 9.56
N ASP A 174 -24.30 31.55 8.41
CA ASP A 174 -24.24 30.58 7.30
C ASP A 174 -22.80 30.34 6.84
N LYS A 175 -22.02 31.41 6.71
CA LYS A 175 -20.60 31.31 6.34
C LYS A 175 -19.80 30.53 7.37
N LEU A 176 -19.91 30.89 8.64
CA LEU A 176 -19.13 30.26 9.71
C LEU A 176 -19.54 28.81 9.95
N ASP A 177 -20.84 28.50 9.88
CA ASP A 177 -21.37 27.15 10.08
C ASP A 177 -20.92 26.22 8.95
N GLY A 178 -21.00 26.70 7.70
CA GLY A 178 -20.49 25.98 6.53
C GLY A 178 -18.98 25.71 6.61
N GLN A 179 -18.18 26.73 6.98
CA GLN A 179 -16.73 26.57 7.14
C GLN A 179 -16.37 25.64 8.30
N LEU A 180 -17.04 25.76 9.45
CA LEU A 180 -16.79 24.90 10.60
C LEU A 180 -17.07 23.44 10.26
N ARG A 181 -18.17 23.16 9.56
CA ARG A 181 -18.51 21.81 9.11
C ARG A 181 -17.44 21.25 8.18
N ASP A 182 -17.04 22.00 7.16
CA ASP A 182 -15.99 21.58 6.21
C ASP A 182 -14.66 21.29 6.94
N PHE A 183 -14.27 22.13 7.90
CA PHE A 183 -13.05 21.88 8.69
C PHE A 183 -13.16 20.64 9.57
N LYS A 184 -14.31 20.42 10.22
CA LYS A 184 -14.53 19.22 11.05
C LYS A 184 -14.48 17.94 10.23
N ASP A 185 -15.13 17.93 9.06
CA ASP A 185 -15.18 16.78 8.17
C ASP A 185 -13.77 16.44 7.67
N ARG A 186 -13.03 17.42 7.14
CA ARG A 186 -11.64 17.22 6.68
C ARG A 186 -10.70 16.79 7.80
N TYR A 187 -10.85 17.36 8.99
CA TYR A 187 -10.04 17.00 10.15
C TYR A 187 -10.34 15.58 10.63
N GLY A 188 -11.62 15.20 10.68
CA GLY A 188 -12.04 13.84 11.02
C GLY A 188 -11.49 12.80 10.05
N ASP A 189 -11.58 13.07 8.74
CA ASP A 189 -11.03 12.20 7.70
C ASP A 189 -9.50 12.05 7.82
N LEU A 190 -8.80 13.16 8.04
CA LEU A 190 -7.35 13.15 8.24
C LEU A 190 -6.95 12.35 9.48
N SER A 191 -7.63 12.59 10.61
CA SER A 191 -7.42 11.87 11.86
C SER A 191 -7.61 10.36 11.67
N ASN A 192 -8.71 9.95 11.03
CA ASN A 192 -8.99 8.55 10.75
C ASN A 192 -7.89 7.90 9.91
N ARG A 193 -7.41 8.58 8.86
CA ARG A 193 -6.34 8.07 8.00
C ARG A 193 -5.02 7.90 8.76
N VAL A 194 -4.62 8.91 9.54
CA VAL A 194 -3.39 8.85 10.36
C VAL A 194 -3.49 7.68 11.36
N MET A 195 -4.61 7.57 12.07
CA MET A 195 -4.80 6.51 13.06
C MET A 195 -4.83 5.11 12.43
N ASN A 196 -5.37 4.96 11.24
CA ASN A 196 -5.37 3.67 10.53
C ASN A 196 -3.96 3.22 10.16
N HIS A 197 -3.13 4.12 9.62
CA HIS A 197 -1.73 3.81 9.31
C HIS A 197 -0.94 3.50 10.58
N TYR A 198 -1.14 4.29 11.65
CA TYR A 198 -0.46 4.09 12.93
C TYR A 198 -0.84 2.76 13.58
N ARG A 199 -2.13 2.41 13.61
CA ARG A 199 -2.60 1.09 14.09
C ARG A 199 -1.96 -0.04 13.32
N ARG A 200 -1.89 0.07 11.97
CA ARG A 200 -1.25 -0.95 11.13
C ARG A 200 0.18 -1.20 11.59
N VAL A 201 0.98 -0.14 11.73
CA VAL A 201 2.37 -0.25 12.21
C VAL A 201 2.44 -0.90 13.59
N ILE A 202 1.63 -0.48 14.57
CA ILE A 202 1.65 -1.10 15.92
C ILE A 202 1.26 -2.58 15.87
N THR A 203 0.30 -2.97 15.02
CA THR A 203 -0.18 -4.35 14.95
C THR A 203 0.78 -5.29 14.23
N THR A 204 1.54 -4.80 13.26
CA THR A 204 2.38 -5.64 12.39
C THR A 204 3.88 -5.48 12.66
N SER A 205 4.30 -4.48 13.42
CA SER A 205 5.71 -4.32 13.77
C SER A 205 6.14 -5.40 14.77
N GLU A 206 7.34 -5.96 14.58
CA GLU A 206 7.95 -6.89 15.54
C GLU A 206 8.88 -6.16 16.53
N SER A 207 8.90 -4.82 16.52
CA SER A 207 9.76 -4.06 17.43
C SER A 207 9.42 -4.33 18.91
N PRO A 208 10.41 -4.39 19.82
CA PRO A 208 10.18 -4.59 21.26
C PRO A 208 9.22 -3.54 21.88
N GLU A 209 9.23 -2.35 21.30
CA GLU A 209 8.38 -1.23 21.71
C GLU A 209 6.92 -1.47 21.27
N SER A 210 6.72 -1.94 20.03
CA SER A 210 5.41 -2.37 19.54
C SER A 210 4.83 -3.55 20.35
N ALA A 211 5.68 -4.47 20.82
CA ALA A 211 5.27 -5.58 21.70
C ALA A 211 4.82 -5.07 23.08
N ARG A 212 5.54 -4.12 23.69
CA ARG A 212 5.13 -3.45 24.95
C ARG A 212 3.81 -2.71 24.80
N ILE A 213 3.59 -2.02 23.67
CA ILE A 213 2.34 -1.31 23.38
C ILE A 213 1.19 -2.31 23.25
N ARG A 214 1.37 -3.39 22.48
CA ARG A 214 0.36 -4.46 22.35
C ARG A 214 -0.02 -5.06 23.71
N MET A 215 0.98 -5.36 24.56
CA MET A 215 0.73 -5.87 25.92
C MET A 215 0.01 -4.86 26.81
N SER A 216 0.35 -3.57 26.71
CA SER A 216 -0.25 -2.51 27.53
C SER A 216 -1.69 -2.20 27.09
N LEU A 217 -1.96 -2.21 25.78
CA LEU A 217 -3.31 -2.11 25.22
C LEU A 217 -4.17 -3.32 25.60
N ALA A 218 -3.63 -4.54 25.50
CA ALA A 218 -4.35 -5.75 25.90
C ALA A 218 -4.71 -5.74 27.40
N LYS A 219 -3.81 -5.23 28.25
CA LYS A 219 -4.06 -5.08 29.69
C LYS A 219 -5.11 -4.00 30.00
N LEU A 220 -5.14 -2.91 29.23
CA LEU A 220 -6.19 -1.89 29.35
C LEU A 220 -7.56 -2.41 28.91
N ASP A 221 -7.62 -3.16 27.81
CA ASP A 221 -8.86 -3.78 27.34
C ASP A 221 -9.44 -4.76 28.36
N ASP A 222 -8.58 -5.52 29.04
CA ASP A 222 -8.98 -6.46 30.09
C ASP A 222 -9.48 -5.74 31.36
N LEU A 223 -8.86 -4.62 31.73
CA LEU A 223 -9.32 -3.76 32.83
C LEU A 223 -10.68 -3.09 32.53
N LEU A 224 -10.91 -2.71 31.26
CA LEU A 224 -12.21 -2.16 30.83
C LEU A 224 -13.29 -3.26 30.82
N LYS A 225 -12.99 -4.44 30.29
CA LYS A 225 -13.91 -5.60 30.25
C LYS A 225 -14.26 -6.12 31.64
N SER A 226 -13.31 -6.09 32.56
CA SER A 226 -13.54 -6.43 33.97
C SER A 226 -14.20 -5.31 34.79
N GLY A 227 -14.54 -4.17 34.16
CA GLY A 227 -15.23 -3.04 34.78
C GLY A 227 -14.38 -2.26 35.79
N LYS A 228 -13.07 -2.53 35.86
CA LYS A 228 -12.15 -1.90 36.81
C LYS A 228 -11.78 -0.46 36.43
N ILE A 229 -12.01 -0.08 35.18
CA ILE A 229 -11.83 1.29 34.69
C ILE A 229 -13.03 1.73 33.87
N SER A 230 -13.36 3.03 33.92
CA SER A 230 -14.39 3.62 33.06
C SER A 230 -13.86 3.84 31.65
N LYS A 231 -14.77 3.97 30.67
CA LYS A 231 -14.43 4.21 29.26
C LYS A 231 -13.62 5.50 29.05
N ASP A 232 -13.91 6.53 29.84
CA ASP A 232 -13.15 7.80 29.85
C ASP A 232 -11.71 7.60 30.33
N ILE A 233 -11.53 6.84 31.42
CA ILE A 233 -10.22 6.53 31.99
C ILE A 233 -9.42 5.66 31.01
N TYR A 234 -10.07 4.73 30.33
CA TYR A 234 -9.48 3.91 29.28
C TYR A 234 -8.92 4.76 28.12
N GLU A 235 -9.71 5.68 27.56
CA GLU A 235 -9.25 6.52 26.45
C GLU A 235 -8.09 7.45 26.87
N LYS A 236 -8.12 7.94 28.11
CA LYS A 236 -7.04 8.78 28.67
C LYS A 236 -5.74 8.00 28.87
N LEU A 237 -5.82 6.81 29.48
CA LEU A 237 -4.66 5.92 29.70
C LEU A 237 -4.09 5.39 28.39
N LYS A 238 -4.94 5.12 27.41
CA LYS A 238 -4.53 4.77 26.04
C LYS A 238 -3.75 5.92 25.40
N GLY A 239 -4.26 7.15 25.51
CA GLY A 239 -3.56 8.34 25.05
C GLY A 239 -2.21 8.55 25.76
N ASP A 240 -2.10 8.23 27.04
CA ASP A 240 -0.84 8.38 27.80
C ASP A 240 0.16 7.26 27.52
N LEU A 241 -0.30 6.03 27.27
CA LEU A 241 0.56 4.95 26.77
C LEU A 241 1.11 5.26 25.38
N GLU A 242 0.30 5.87 24.52
CA GLU A 242 0.76 6.36 23.21
C GLU A 242 1.84 7.45 23.34
N LYS A 243 1.80 8.28 24.40
CA LYS A 243 2.84 9.30 24.69
C LYS A 243 4.12 8.70 25.27
N LEU A 244 4.02 7.68 26.13
CA LEU A 244 5.18 7.00 26.72
C LEU A 244 6.06 6.32 25.66
N VAL A 245 5.47 5.88 24.56
CA VAL A 245 6.16 5.35 23.37
C VAL A 245 6.99 6.42 22.67
N GLN A 246 6.58 7.69 22.75
CA GLN A 246 7.28 8.81 22.13
C GLN A 246 8.45 9.33 22.99
N GLY A 247 8.46 9.01 24.30
CA GLY A 247 9.48 9.46 25.25
C GLY A 247 10.65 8.49 25.50
N GLY A 248 10.61 7.28 24.93
CA GLY A 248 11.60 6.21 25.17
C GLY A 248 12.83 6.21 24.25
N SER A 249 12.89 7.12 23.26
CA SER A 249 14.00 7.25 22.30
C SER A 249 15.02 8.32 22.71
N SER A 250 15.49 8.30 23.95
CA SER A 250 16.69 9.06 24.39
C SER A 250 17.85 8.13 24.66
#